data_AF-A0AAW6PFC4-F1
#
_entry.id   AF-A0AAW6PFC4-F1
#
_cell.length_a   1.000
_cell.length_b   1.000
_cell.length_c   1.000
_cell.angle_alpha   90.00
_cell.angle_beta   90.00
_cell.angle_gamma   90.00
#
_symmetry.space_group_name_H-M   'P 1'
#
loop_
_entity.id
_entity.type
_entity.pdbx_description
1 polymer ?
#
loop_
_entity_poly.entity_id
_entity_poly.type
_entity_poly.pdbx_seq_one_letter_code
_entity_poly.pdbx_strand_id
1 'polypeptide(L)'
;MQANPQTKYRPFPAIDLPNRRWPSQTIAQAPVWLSTDLRDGNQALFEPMNRERKLRLFAELVRLGFKEIEVGFPAASRTDFEIIRQLIDEGGIPDDVTPMVMTQLREDLI
;
A
#
# COMPACT_ATOMS: atom_id res chain seq x y z
N MET A 1 10.37 30.21 -22.26
CA MET A 1 10.47 28.73 -22.23
C MET A 1 11.94 28.35 -22.37
N GLN A 2 12.43 27.31 -21.66
CA GLN A 2 13.79 26.80 -21.92
C GLN A 2 13.85 26.20 -23.33
N ALA A 3 14.91 26.51 -24.08
CA ALA A 3 15.05 26.12 -25.48
C ALA A 3 15.24 24.61 -25.71
N ASN A 4 15.71 23.88 -24.70
CA ASN A 4 16.01 22.44 -24.79
C ASN A 4 15.56 21.68 -23.52
N PRO A 5 14.24 21.47 -23.31
CA PRO A 5 13.74 20.80 -22.11
C PRO A 5 14.21 19.34 -21.96
N GLN A 6 14.66 18.70 -23.05
CA GLN A 6 15.18 17.34 -23.05
C GLN A 6 16.48 17.17 -22.24
N THR A 7 17.29 18.22 -22.10
CA THR A 7 18.57 18.14 -21.36
C THR A 7 18.39 18.04 -19.85
N LYS A 8 17.17 18.27 -19.34
CA LYS A 8 16.83 18.11 -17.92
C LYS A 8 16.83 16.65 -17.47
N TYR A 9 16.61 15.72 -18.40
CA TYR A 9 16.40 14.32 -18.11
C TYR A 9 17.54 13.49 -18.68
N ARG A 10 18.07 12.58 -17.88
CA ARG A 10 19.10 11.63 -18.31
C ARG A 10 18.44 10.27 -18.58
N PRO A 11 18.90 9.52 -19.59
CA PRO A 11 18.45 8.15 -19.79
C PRO A 11 18.74 7.29 -18.56
N PHE A 12 17.83 6.36 -18.25
CA PHE A 12 18.09 5.32 -17.25
C PHE A 12 19.16 4.34 -17.79
N PRO A 13 20.18 3.96 -17.00
CA PRO A 13 21.22 3.05 -17.46
C PRO A 13 20.66 1.66 -17.76
N ALA A 14 21.23 0.98 -18.76
CA ALA A 14 20.85 -0.39 -19.07
C ALA A 14 21.18 -1.33 -17.90
N ILE A 15 20.23 -2.22 -17.55
CA ILE A 15 20.43 -3.24 -16.51
C ILE A 15 21.04 -4.48 -17.17
N ASP A 16 22.24 -4.85 -16.72
CA ASP A 16 22.94 -6.05 -17.20
C ASP A 16 22.42 -7.32 -16.50
N LEU A 17 21.46 -7.99 -17.13
CA LEU A 17 20.89 -9.26 -16.71
C LEU A 17 20.81 -10.20 -17.93
N PRO A 18 21.94 -10.77 -18.39
CA PRO A 18 22.01 -11.48 -19.66
C PRO A 18 21.24 -12.80 -19.64
N ASN A 19 21.15 -13.44 -18.47
CA ASN A 19 20.49 -14.73 -18.28
C ASN A 19 19.06 -14.59 -17.69
N ARG A 20 18.39 -13.46 -17.93
CA ARG A 20 17.03 -13.23 -17.43
C ARG A 20 16.06 -14.25 -18.02
N ARG A 21 15.24 -14.88 -17.16
CA ARG A 21 14.31 -15.93 -17.58
C ARG A 21 12.88 -15.44 -17.77
N TRP A 22 12.50 -14.32 -17.15
CA TRP A 22 11.13 -13.80 -17.19
C TRP A 22 10.54 -13.60 -18.60
N PRO A 23 11.31 -13.29 -19.68
CA PRO A 23 10.73 -13.14 -21.02
C PRO A 23 10.13 -14.44 -21.60
N SER A 24 10.55 -15.61 -21.12
CA SER A 24 10.10 -16.91 -21.60
C SER A 24 9.15 -17.62 -20.64
N GLN A 25 8.69 -16.95 -19.59
CA GLN A 25 7.79 -17.51 -18.58
C GLN A 25 6.37 -16.99 -18.79
N THR A 26 5.38 -17.86 -18.55
CA THR A 26 3.96 -17.49 -18.51
C THR A 26 3.47 -17.61 -17.07
N ILE A 27 2.76 -16.60 -16.58
CA ILE A 27 2.16 -16.63 -15.24
C ILE A 27 1.11 -17.75 -15.21
N ALA A 28 1.24 -18.69 -14.27
CA ALA A 28 0.36 -19.85 -14.14
C ALA A 28 -0.46 -19.86 -12.84
N GLN A 29 -0.16 -18.95 -11.90
CA GLN A 29 -0.81 -18.88 -10.59
C GLN A 29 -0.93 -17.42 -10.16
N ALA A 30 -1.95 -17.12 -9.35
CA ALA A 30 -2.09 -15.81 -8.74
C ALA A 30 -0.95 -15.57 -7.74
N PRO A 31 -0.42 -14.34 -7.65
CA PRO A 31 0.48 -13.97 -6.57
C PRO A 31 -0.29 -13.80 -5.26
N VAL A 32 0.45 -13.61 -4.17
CA VAL A 32 -0.12 -13.03 -2.95
C VAL A 32 -0.38 -11.55 -3.22
N TRP A 33 -1.59 -11.10 -2.89
CA TRP A 33 -2.02 -9.73 -3.10
C TRP A 33 -2.00 -8.95 -1.79
N LEU A 34 -1.30 -7.82 -1.81
CA LEU A 34 -1.33 -6.79 -0.77
C LEU A 34 -2.07 -5.57 -1.30
N SER A 35 -3.18 -5.20 -0.67
CA SER A 35 -3.86 -3.94 -0.95
C SER A 35 -3.20 -2.81 -0.15
N THR A 36 -2.87 -1.69 -0.82
CA THR A 36 -2.31 -0.48 -0.19
C THR A 36 -3.29 0.69 -0.17
N ASP A 37 -4.55 0.43 -0.52
CA ASP A 37 -5.55 1.45 -0.83
C ASP A 37 -5.87 2.36 0.37
N LEU A 38 -5.87 1.82 1.60
CA LEU A 38 -6.20 2.58 2.81
C LEU A 38 -5.08 3.52 3.29
N ARG A 39 -3.85 3.36 2.79
CA ARG A 39 -2.70 4.21 3.11
C ARG A 39 -2.17 4.91 1.87
N ASP A 40 -1.51 4.21 0.96
CA ASP A 40 -0.90 4.82 -0.23
C ASP A 40 -1.96 5.43 -1.15
N GLY A 41 -3.04 4.69 -1.42
CA GLY A 41 -4.18 5.18 -2.19
C GLY A 41 -4.83 6.40 -1.52
N ASN A 42 -5.06 6.32 -0.20
CA ASN A 42 -5.62 7.42 0.58
C ASN A 42 -4.76 8.70 0.55
N GLN A 43 -3.43 8.58 0.55
CA GLN A 43 -2.50 9.71 0.52
C GLN A 43 -2.47 10.43 -0.85
N ALA A 44 -2.88 9.74 -1.92
CA ALA A 44 -2.95 10.32 -3.27
C ALA A 44 -4.26 11.09 -3.55
N LEU A 45 -5.27 10.99 -2.68
CA LEU A 45 -6.55 11.68 -2.87
C LEU A 45 -6.43 13.18 -2.55
N PHE A 46 -7.14 14.00 -3.34
CA PHE A 46 -7.31 15.42 -3.03
C PHE A 46 -8.05 15.62 -1.69
N GLU A 47 -9.12 14.85 -1.48
CA GLU A 47 -9.82 14.74 -0.20
C GLU A 47 -9.57 13.36 0.41
N PRO A 48 -8.79 13.26 1.51
CA PRO A 48 -8.55 11.99 2.18
C PRO A 48 -9.85 11.32 2.64
N MET A 49 -9.85 9.99 2.67
CA MET A 49 -10.96 9.22 3.21
C MET A 49 -11.15 9.52 4.69
N ASN A 50 -12.41 9.80 5.05
CA ASN A 50 -12.83 9.80 6.44
C ASN A 50 -12.90 8.35 6.99
N ARG A 51 -13.13 8.23 8.30
CA ARG A 51 -13.23 6.93 8.98
C ARG A 51 -14.23 5.97 8.34
N GLU A 52 -15.44 6.44 8.04
CA GLU A 52 -16.50 5.60 7.46
C GLU A 52 -16.09 5.03 6.09
N ARG A 53 -15.51 5.86 5.22
CA ARG A 53 -15.00 5.43 3.92
C ARG A 53 -13.89 4.39 4.05
N LYS A 54 -12.95 4.60 4.99
CA LYS A 54 -11.87 3.63 5.27
C LYS A 54 -12.41 2.28 5.74
N LEU A 55 -13.34 2.28 6.71
CA LEU A 55 -13.94 1.04 7.21
C LEU A 55 -14.73 0.30 6.11
N ARG A 56 -15.47 1.04 5.28
CA ARG A 56 -16.19 0.46 4.14
C ARG A 56 -15.23 -0.16 3.14
N LEU A 57 -14.14 0.53 2.79
CA LEU A 57 -13.14 0.00 1.85
C LEU A 57 -12.43 -1.24 2.42
N PHE A 58 -12.05 -1.22 3.70
CA PHE A 58 -11.48 -2.39 4.38
C PHE A 58 -12.42 -3.60 4.27
N ALA A 59 -13.71 -3.42 4.59
CA ALA A 59 -14.71 -4.49 4.49
C ALA A 59 -14.86 -5.02 3.04
N GLU A 60 -14.81 -4.14 2.04
CA GLU A 60 -14.86 -4.55 0.63
C GLU A 60 -13.62 -5.34 0.21
N LEU A 61 -12.42 -4.94 0.64
CA LEU A 61 -11.17 -5.65 0.35
C LEU A 61 -11.18 -7.06 0.95
N VAL A 62 -11.64 -7.18 2.20
CA VAL A 62 -11.86 -8.47 2.87
C VAL A 62 -12.88 -9.31 2.07
N ARG A 63 -14.02 -8.72 1.68
CA ARG A 63 -15.06 -9.40 0.89
C ARG A 63 -14.55 -9.90 -0.47
N LEU A 64 -13.64 -9.16 -1.10
CA LEU A 64 -13.00 -9.56 -2.37
C LEU A 64 -11.94 -10.65 -2.20
N GLY A 65 -11.51 -10.94 -0.96
CA GLY A 65 -10.59 -12.03 -0.65
C GLY A 65 -9.13 -11.61 -0.47
N PHE A 66 -8.83 -10.32 -0.31
CA PHE A 66 -7.48 -9.88 0.06
C PHE A 66 -7.10 -10.42 1.44
N LYS A 67 -5.88 -10.93 1.56
CA LYS A 67 -5.33 -11.50 2.80
C LYS A 67 -4.26 -10.62 3.42
N GLU A 68 -3.68 -9.71 2.66
CA GLU A 68 -2.76 -8.70 3.16
C GLU A 68 -3.31 -7.31 2.83
N ILE A 69 -3.46 -6.45 3.84
CA ILE A 69 -4.04 -5.11 3.68
C ILE A 69 -3.23 -4.10 4.49
N GLU A 70 -2.68 -3.09 3.83
CA GLU A 70 -2.06 -1.92 4.47
C GLU A 70 -3.16 -1.03 5.05
N VAL A 71 -3.24 -0.94 6.38
CA VAL A 71 -4.35 -0.26 7.08
C VAL A 71 -4.02 1.18 7.49
N GLY A 72 -2.76 1.60 7.42
CA GLY A 72 -2.39 3.00 7.68
C GLY A 72 -0.94 3.22 8.12
N PHE A 73 -0.66 4.46 8.55
CA PHE A 73 0.61 4.88 9.15
C PHE A 73 0.35 5.43 10.57
N PRO A 74 0.14 4.55 11.58
CA PRO A 74 -0.35 4.93 12.90
C PRO A 74 0.58 5.87 13.67
N ALA A 75 1.90 5.75 13.49
CA ALA A 75 2.86 6.61 14.18
C ALA A 75 2.86 8.07 13.66
N ALA A 76 2.32 8.32 12.46
CA ALA A 76 2.24 9.65 11.86
C ALA A 76 0.82 10.20 11.72
N SER A 77 -0.21 9.37 11.94
CA SER A 77 -1.63 9.73 11.78
C SER A 77 -2.47 9.22 12.94
N ARG A 78 -2.99 10.15 13.75
CA ARG A 78 -3.91 9.82 14.84
C ARG A 78 -5.19 9.12 14.35
N THR A 79 -5.73 9.55 13.22
CA THR A 79 -6.91 8.92 12.62
C THR A 79 -6.63 7.47 12.21
N ASP A 80 -5.44 7.19 11.65
CA ASP A 80 -5.07 5.82 11.31
C ASP A 80 -4.91 4.97 12.57
N PHE A 81 -4.24 5.51 13.60
CA PHE A 81 -4.11 4.85 14.90
C PHE A 81 -5.48 4.47 15.49
N GLU A 82 -6.42 5.41 15.53
CA GLU A 82 -7.77 5.17 16.09
C GLU A 82 -8.57 4.13 15.28
N ILE A 83 -8.46 4.13 13.96
CA ILE A 83 -9.12 3.13 13.10
C ILE A 83 -8.51 1.74 13.32
N ILE A 84 -7.18 1.64 13.39
CA ILE A 84 -6.50 0.37 13.63
C ILE A 84 -6.86 -0.18 15.00
N ARG A 85 -6.87 0.67 16.03
CA ARG A 85 -7.33 0.29 17.37
C ARG A 85 -8.76 -0.23 17.36
N GLN A 86 -9.66 0.45 16.68
CA GLN A 86 -11.04 0.00 16.54
C GLN A 86 -11.13 -1.38 15.85
N LEU A 87 -10.43 -1.58 14.74
CA LEU A 87 -10.44 -2.86 14.02
C LEU A 87 -9.95 -4.02 14.89
N ILE A 88 -8.96 -3.76 15.75
CA ILE A 88 -8.45 -4.76 16.70
C ILE A 88 -9.44 -4.99 17.85
N ASP A 89 -9.88 -3.93 18.51
CA ASP A 89 -10.65 -3.99 19.74
C ASP A 89 -12.09 -4.51 19.52
N GLU A 90 -12.66 -4.24 18.34
CA GLU A 90 -14.00 -4.72 17.94
C GLU A 90 -13.95 -6.06 17.20
N GLY A 91 -12.76 -6.66 17.00
CA GLY A 91 -12.62 -7.92 16.27
C GLY A 91 -13.00 -7.81 14.78
N GLY A 92 -12.74 -6.65 14.18
CA GLY A 92 -13.07 -6.37 12.78
C GLY A 92 -12.12 -7.00 11.76
N ILE A 93 -11.00 -7.59 12.20
CA ILE A 93 -9.99 -8.23 11.34
C ILE A 93 -10.25 -9.74 11.34
N PRO A 94 -10.59 -10.36 10.18
CA PRO A 94 -10.74 -11.81 10.09
C PRO A 94 -9.43 -12.55 10.39
N ASP A 95 -9.53 -13.79 10.90
CA ASP A 95 -8.39 -14.62 11.29
C ASP A 95 -7.40 -14.90 10.14
N ASP A 96 -7.87 -14.86 8.88
CA ASP A 96 -7.05 -15.11 7.70
C ASP A 96 -6.55 -13.83 7.00
N VAL A 97 -6.72 -12.66 7.64
CA VAL A 97 -6.27 -11.36 7.14
C VAL A 97 -5.14 -10.82 8.01
N THR A 98 -4.02 -10.50 7.37
CA THR A 98 -2.86 -9.86 8.00
C THR A 98 -2.88 -8.35 7.73
N PRO A 99 -3.11 -7.50 8.75
CA PRO A 99 -2.98 -6.05 8.60
C PRO A 99 -1.49 -5.67 8.52
N MET A 100 -1.15 -4.76 7.60
CA MET A 100 0.16 -4.13 7.50
C MET A 100 0.06 -2.66 7.93
N VAL A 101 1.04 -2.19 8.70
CA VAL A 101 1.19 -0.76 9.04
C VAL A 101 2.53 -0.26 8.55
N MET A 102 2.58 1.00 8.11
CA MET A 102 3.85 1.66 7.82
C MET A 102 4.41 2.33 9.06
N THR A 103 5.74 2.36 9.15
CA THR A 103 6.46 3.28 10.01
C THR A 103 7.77 3.76 9.38
N GLN A 104 8.27 4.90 9.82
CA GLN A 104 9.62 5.36 9.47
C GLN A 104 10.66 4.66 10.37
N LEU A 105 11.92 4.64 9.94
CA LEU A 105 13.01 3.98 10.67
C LEU A 105 13.50 4.75 11.93
N ARG A 106 12.66 5.60 12.52
CA ARG A 106 12.97 6.28 13.79
C ARG A 106 12.50 5.43 14.95
N GLU A 107 13.35 5.26 15.95
CA GLU A 107 13.08 4.40 17.12
C GLU A 107 11.83 4.82 17.90
N ASP A 108 11.52 6.10 18.00
CA ASP A 108 10.33 6.60 18.69
C ASP A 108 9.00 6.36 17.94
N LEU A 109 9.08 5.93 16.67
CA LEU A 109 7.93 5.63 15.82
C LEU A 109 7.69 4.12 15.62
N ILE A 110 8.63 3.27 16.06
CA ILE A 110 8.55 1.80 15.99
C ILE A 110 7.97 1.27 17.29
#